data_AF-A0A961JNY6-F1
#
_entry.id   AF-A0A961JNY6-F1
#
_cell.length_a   1.000
_cell.length_b   1.000
_cell.length_c   1.000
_cell.angle_alpha   90.00
_cell.angle_beta   90.00
_cell.angle_gamma   90.00
#
_symmetry.space_group_name_H-M   'P 1'
#
loop_
_entity.id
_entity.type
_entity.pdbx_description
1 polymer ?
#
loop_
_entity_poly.entity_id
_entity_poly.type
_entity_poly.pdbx_seq_one_letter_code
_entity_poly.pdbx_strand_id
1 'polypeptide(L)'
;HVILMGHWNRALIEVQTSDFEAALSIADLAADGSVRNTAVQEVATLLKLAAEIGLGRPVPVEEMARIYDRCDARGEFVTRNSAAMQIALARFVEGRIAEGWRRLAACERLLDRTGHFEIRLLLELYRAEILLTIGGLIAAPGPRPKLGPADIAVALYLRLTARRRAAAGLARVLAQAPAPEGYIVARAEAGLALIDAARGRAAAARKRFDLAERLLRAEGLVAERTRLDGLRKRAGLDGQGEPG
;
A
#
# COMPACT_ATOMS: atom_id res chain seq x y z
N HIS A 1 -5.54 18.35 -21.90
CA HIS A 1 -4.81 17.07 -21.75
C HIS A 1 -3.66 17.18 -20.75
N VAL A 2 -2.67 18.05 -20.95
CA VAL A 2 -1.50 18.20 -20.03
C VAL A 2 -1.91 18.53 -18.59
N ILE A 3 -2.88 19.42 -18.38
CA ILE A 3 -3.37 19.78 -17.03
C ILE A 3 -4.01 18.58 -16.32
N LEU A 4 -4.82 17.78 -17.03
CA LEU A 4 -5.44 16.56 -16.47
C LEU A 4 -4.38 15.49 -16.15
N MET A 5 -3.35 15.39 -16.98
CA MET A 5 -2.15 14.58 -16.72
C MET A 5 -1.27 15.15 -15.59
N GLY A 6 -1.45 16.39 -15.19
CA GLY A 6 -0.87 16.93 -13.96
C GLY A 6 -1.65 16.45 -12.74
N HIS A 7 -2.99 16.54 -12.79
CA HIS A 7 -3.86 16.15 -11.69
C HIS A 7 -3.79 14.65 -11.39
N TRP A 8 -3.81 13.78 -12.40
CA TRP A 8 -3.74 12.32 -12.15
C TRP A 8 -2.40 11.89 -11.50
N ASN A 9 -1.30 12.59 -11.78
CA ASN A 9 0.05 12.28 -11.31
C ASN A 9 0.17 12.74 -9.87
N ARG A 10 -0.38 13.92 -9.57
CA ARG A 10 -0.49 14.42 -8.22
C ARG A 10 -1.37 13.50 -7.37
N ALA A 11 -2.54 13.09 -7.85
CA ALA A 11 -3.38 12.14 -7.14
C ALA A 11 -2.68 10.78 -6.92
N LEU A 12 -1.91 10.29 -7.90
CA LEU A 12 -1.09 9.08 -7.72
C LEU A 12 -0.05 9.25 -6.62
N ILE A 13 0.65 10.38 -6.58
CA ILE A 13 1.61 10.70 -5.52
C ILE A 13 0.90 10.69 -4.16
N GLU A 14 -0.24 11.38 -4.02
CA GLU A 14 -0.97 11.44 -2.75
C GLU A 14 -1.50 10.05 -2.31
N VAL A 15 -1.99 9.21 -3.24
CA VAL A 15 -2.35 7.81 -2.93
C VAL A 15 -1.13 7.03 -2.45
N GLN A 16 0.00 7.19 -3.12
CA GLN A 16 1.23 6.49 -2.75
C GLN A 16 1.65 6.92 -1.35
N THR A 17 1.72 8.22 -1.07
CA THR A 17 2.15 8.84 0.19
C THR A 17 1.08 8.85 1.29
N SER A 18 -0.01 8.10 1.09
CA SER A 18 -1.08 7.91 2.07
C SER A 18 -1.84 9.19 2.47
N ASP A 19 -1.79 10.27 1.69
CA ASP A 19 -2.66 11.44 1.83
C ASP A 19 -3.98 11.22 1.07
N PHE A 20 -4.81 10.33 1.59
CA PHE A 20 -5.98 9.85 0.86
C PHE A 20 -7.08 10.91 0.68
N GLU A 21 -7.22 11.87 1.60
CA GLU A 21 -8.19 12.97 1.42
C GLU A 21 -7.74 13.93 0.32
N ALA A 22 -6.43 14.27 0.25
CA ALA A 22 -5.90 15.07 -0.86
C ALA A 22 -6.00 14.30 -2.18
N ALA A 23 -5.66 13.01 -2.18
CA ALA A 23 -5.78 12.13 -3.35
C ALA A 23 -7.21 12.11 -3.90
N LEU A 24 -8.20 11.97 -3.03
CA LEU A 24 -9.62 11.94 -3.39
C LEU A 24 -10.04 13.24 -4.07
N SER A 25 -9.73 14.38 -3.45
CA SER A 25 -10.06 15.72 -3.99
C SER A 25 -9.44 15.95 -5.37
N ILE A 26 -8.17 15.56 -5.57
CA ILE A 26 -7.47 15.74 -6.83
C ILE A 26 -7.96 14.76 -7.90
N ALA A 27 -8.27 13.51 -7.52
CA ALA A 27 -8.80 12.50 -8.42
C ALA A 27 -10.20 12.90 -8.93
N ASP A 28 -11.04 13.51 -8.09
CA ASP A 28 -12.34 14.05 -8.50
C ASP A 28 -12.19 15.15 -9.55
N LEU A 29 -11.29 16.11 -9.31
CA LEU A 29 -10.99 17.15 -10.31
C LEU A 29 -10.51 16.57 -11.64
N ALA A 30 -9.67 15.54 -11.61
CA ALA A 30 -9.21 14.86 -12.82
C ALA A 30 -10.33 14.10 -13.54
N ALA A 31 -11.22 13.44 -12.79
CA ALA A 31 -12.34 12.69 -13.34
C ALA A 31 -13.38 13.61 -13.99
N ASP A 32 -13.77 14.69 -13.31
CA ASP A 32 -14.77 15.65 -13.79
C ASP A 32 -14.30 16.41 -15.04
N GLY A 33 -12.99 16.70 -15.12
CA GLY A 33 -12.40 17.35 -16.28
C GLY A 33 -12.10 16.42 -17.46
N SER A 34 -12.27 15.10 -17.30
CA SER A 34 -11.92 14.10 -18.32
C SER A 34 -13.09 13.75 -19.25
N VAL A 35 -12.76 13.44 -20.51
CA VAL A 35 -13.76 12.89 -21.44
C VAL A 35 -14.09 11.46 -21.01
N ARG A 36 -15.38 11.09 -21.09
CA ARG A 36 -15.83 9.76 -20.70
C ARG A 36 -15.16 8.66 -21.51
N ASN A 37 -14.90 7.52 -20.87
CA ASN A 37 -14.28 6.32 -21.46
C ASN A 37 -12.85 6.55 -22.00
N THR A 38 -12.12 7.52 -21.44
CA THR A 38 -10.71 7.73 -21.75
C THR A 38 -9.80 7.11 -20.69
N ALA A 39 -8.56 6.82 -21.05
CA ALA A 39 -7.55 6.32 -20.10
C ALA A 39 -7.34 7.27 -18.91
N VAL A 40 -7.44 8.59 -19.14
CA VAL A 40 -7.35 9.61 -18.08
C VAL A 40 -8.50 9.45 -17.09
N GLN A 41 -9.74 9.28 -17.56
CA GLN A 41 -10.89 9.04 -16.70
C GLN A 41 -10.74 7.74 -15.89
N GLU A 42 -10.28 6.67 -16.54
CA GLU A 42 -10.10 5.37 -15.90
C GLU A 42 -9.05 5.42 -14.79
N VAL A 43 -7.91 6.06 -15.04
CA VAL A 43 -6.87 6.25 -14.02
C VAL A 43 -7.38 7.14 -12.89
N ALA A 44 -8.03 8.27 -13.19
CA ALA A 44 -8.60 9.15 -12.16
C ALA A 44 -9.63 8.39 -11.29
N THR A 45 -10.46 7.55 -11.91
CA THR A 45 -11.44 6.71 -11.20
C THR A 45 -10.74 5.69 -10.30
N LEU A 46 -9.69 5.00 -10.78
CA LEU A 46 -8.92 4.09 -9.93
C LEU A 46 -8.21 4.81 -8.78
N LEU A 47 -7.71 6.03 -8.99
CA LEU A 47 -7.07 6.81 -7.92
C LEU A 47 -8.06 7.22 -6.84
N LYS A 48 -9.26 7.65 -7.25
CA LYS A 48 -10.39 7.89 -6.36
C LYS A 48 -10.71 6.65 -5.53
N LEU A 49 -10.89 5.51 -6.18
CA LEU A 49 -11.23 4.26 -5.51
C LEU A 49 -10.10 3.76 -4.59
N ALA A 50 -8.84 3.97 -4.96
CA ALA A 50 -7.70 3.68 -4.09
C ALA A 50 -7.71 4.54 -2.82
N ALA A 51 -8.00 5.83 -2.94
CA ALA A 51 -8.13 6.73 -1.79
C ALA A 51 -9.28 6.30 -0.87
N GLU A 52 -10.44 5.96 -1.44
CA GLU A 52 -11.58 5.45 -0.68
C GLU A 52 -11.24 4.15 0.09
N ILE A 53 -10.52 3.20 -0.55
CA ILE A 53 -9.98 2.01 0.13
C ILE A 53 -9.06 2.39 1.28
N GLY A 54 -8.14 3.35 1.07
CA GLY A 54 -7.20 3.84 2.08
C GLY A 54 -7.87 4.52 3.27
N LEU A 55 -9.04 5.13 3.05
CA LEU A 55 -9.90 5.70 4.08
C LEU A 55 -10.81 4.66 4.76
N GLY A 56 -10.79 3.41 4.28
CA GLY A 56 -11.64 2.33 4.79
C GLY A 56 -13.11 2.50 4.42
N ARG A 57 -13.39 3.24 3.33
CA ARG A 57 -14.74 3.46 2.80
C ARG A 57 -15.11 2.32 1.83
N PRO A 58 -16.40 1.92 1.76
CA PRO A 58 -16.85 0.92 0.79
C PRO A 58 -16.62 1.39 -0.65
N VAL A 59 -16.18 0.49 -1.53
CA VAL A 59 -15.89 0.79 -2.94
C VAL A 59 -16.59 -0.18 -3.90
N PRO A 60 -17.03 0.27 -5.08
CA PRO A 60 -17.61 -0.58 -6.11
C PRO A 60 -16.54 -1.42 -6.81
N VAL A 61 -16.30 -2.65 -6.33
CA VAL A 61 -15.31 -3.57 -6.89
C VAL A 61 -15.62 -3.93 -8.35
N GLU A 62 -16.89 -3.95 -8.72
CA GLU A 62 -17.35 -4.21 -10.09
C GLU A 62 -16.87 -3.14 -11.06
N GLU A 63 -16.73 -1.88 -10.62
CA GLU A 63 -16.23 -0.80 -11.47
C GLU A 63 -14.73 -0.97 -11.75
N MET A 64 -13.94 -1.34 -10.73
CA MET A 64 -12.54 -1.68 -10.92
C MET A 64 -12.37 -2.89 -11.85
N ALA A 65 -13.25 -3.89 -11.76
CA ALA A 65 -13.24 -5.06 -12.63
C ALA A 65 -13.52 -4.67 -14.09
N ARG A 66 -14.49 -3.78 -14.34
CA ARG A 66 -14.74 -3.26 -15.70
C ARG A 66 -13.54 -2.49 -16.25
N ILE A 67 -12.87 -1.68 -15.43
CA ILE A 67 -11.64 -0.98 -15.84
C ILE A 67 -10.54 -2.00 -16.16
N TYR A 68 -10.35 -3.00 -15.31
CA TYR A 68 -9.41 -4.11 -15.54
C TYR A 68 -9.66 -4.79 -16.89
N ASP A 69 -10.89 -5.22 -17.18
CA ASP A 69 -11.24 -5.94 -18.40
C ASP A 69 -11.01 -5.07 -19.66
N ARG A 70 -11.34 -3.78 -19.60
CA ARG A 70 -11.09 -2.84 -20.71
C ARG A 70 -9.60 -2.59 -20.93
N CYS A 71 -8.80 -2.50 -19.88
CA CYS A 71 -7.34 -2.38 -20.00
C CYS A 71 -6.72 -3.66 -20.56
N ASP A 72 -7.18 -4.83 -20.11
CA ASP A 72 -6.72 -6.14 -20.60
C ASP A 72 -7.01 -6.31 -22.10
N ALA A 73 -8.24 -5.98 -22.53
CA ALA A 73 -8.63 -6.02 -23.95
C ALA A 73 -7.80 -5.09 -24.84
N ARG A 74 -7.25 -3.99 -24.30
CA ARG A 74 -6.38 -3.05 -25.02
C ARG A 74 -4.89 -3.40 -24.91
N GLY A 75 -4.52 -4.42 -24.15
CA GLY A 75 -3.12 -4.72 -23.84
C GLY A 75 -2.46 -3.65 -22.96
N GLU A 76 -3.24 -2.80 -22.27
CA GLU A 76 -2.72 -1.80 -21.35
C GLU A 76 -2.27 -2.50 -20.07
N PHE A 77 -1.00 -2.34 -19.71
CA PHE A 77 -0.40 -3.09 -18.61
C PHE A 77 -0.52 -2.41 -17.25
N VAL A 78 -0.22 -1.12 -17.15
CA VAL A 78 0.00 -0.41 -15.88
C VAL A 78 -1.33 -0.17 -15.14
N THR A 79 -2.33 0.36 -15.84
CA THR A 79 -3.68 0.56 -15.31
C THR A 79 -4.34 -0.77 -15.00
N ARG A 80 -4.16 -1.81 -15.85
CA ARG A 80 -4.65 -3.17 -15.56
C ARG A 80 -4.09 -3.73 -14.25
N ASN A 81 -2.78 -3.64 -14.02
CA ASN A 81 -2.17 -4.14 -12.78
C ASN A 81 -2.59 -3.31 -11.56
N SER A 82 -2.68 -2.00 -11.72
CA SER A 82 -3.20 -1.11 -10.67
C SER A 82 -4.62 -1.51 -10.26
N ALA A 83 -5.51 -1.73 -11.22
CA ALA A 83 -6.88 -2.20 -10.96
C ALA A 83 -6.88 -3.57 -10.25
N ALA A 84 -6.07 -4.52 -10.72
CA ALA A 84 -5.98 -5.86 -10.11
C ALA A 84 -5.53 -5.81 -8.64
N MET A 85 -4.54 -4.96 -8.33
CA MET A 85 -4.06 -4.74 -6.97
C MET A 85 -5.13 -4.09 -6.10
N GLN A 86 -5.80 -3.04 -6.59
CA GLN A 86 -6.87 -2.36 -5.85
C GLN A 86 -8.07 -3.27 -5.57
N ILE A 87 -8.46 -4.13 -6.52
CA ILE A 87 -9.49 -5.15 -6.28
C ILE A 87 -9.07 -6.06 -5.13
N ALA A 88 -7.80 -6.48 -5.09
CA ALA A 88 -7.32 -7.33 -4.01
C ALA A 88 -7.39 -6.60 -2.65
N LEU A 89 -6.99 -5.32 -2.59
CA LEU A 89 -7.08 -4.49 -1.39
C LEU A 89 -8.52 -4.29 -0.91
N ALA A 90 -9.44 -3.99 -1.83
CA ALA A 90 -10.85 -3.86 -1.53
C ALA A 90 -11.42 -5.14 -0.89
N ARG A 91 -11.05 -6.32 -1.40
CA ARG A 91 -11.44 -7.60 -0.80
C ARG A 91 -10.91 -7.78 0.62
N PHE A 92 -9.74 -7.26 0.97
CA PHE A 92 -9.28 -7.25 2.37
C PHE A 92 -10.14 -6.35 3.27
N VAL A 93 -10.48 -5.14 2.79
CA VAL A 93 -11.34 -4.20 3.52
C VAL A 93 -12.74 -4.78 3.75
N GLU A 94 -13.26 -5.57 2.81
CA GLU A 94 -14.55 -6.27 2.92
C GLU A 94 -14.51 -7.53 3.81
N GLY A 95 -13.33 -7.97 4.29
CA GLY A 95 -13.19 -9.21 5.05
C GLY A 95 -13.11 -10.48 4.20
N ARG A 96 -13.03 -10.36 2.87
CA ARG A 96 -12.83 -11.47 1.92
C ARG A 96 -11.34 -11.79 1.77
N ILE A 97 -10.70 -12.10 2.89
CA ILE A 97 -9.25 -12.32 3.03
C ILE A 97 -8.73 -13.39 2.07
N ALA A 98 -9.44 -14.51 1.91
CA ALA A 98 -9.03 -15.61 1.04
C ALA A 98 -9.02 -15.19 -0.43
N GLU A 99 -9.99 -14.39 -0.85
CA GLU A 99 -10.04 -13.86 -2.22
C GLU A 99 -8.97 -12.80 -2.45
N GLY A 100 -8.85 -11.82 -1.55
CA GLY A 100 -7.82 -10.78 -1.64
C GLY A 100 -6.42 -11.39 -1.73
N TRP A 101 -6.14 -12.41 -0.91
CA TRP A 101 -4.86 -13.10 -0.92
C TRP A 101 -4.58 -13.86 -2.23
N ARG A 102 -5.59 -14.57 -2.78
CA ARG A 102 -5.45 -15.24 -4.09
C ARG A 102 -5.21 -14.26 -5.22
N ARG A 103 -5.88 -13.10 -5.20
CA ARG A 103 -5.72 -12.05 -6.21
C ARG A 103 -4.34 -11.41 -6.17
N LEU A 104 -3.80 -11.11 -4.98
CA LEU A 104 -2.42 -10.64 -4.86
C LEU A 104 -1.41 -11.64 -5.44
N ALA A 105 -1.57 -12.92 -5.13
CA ALA A 105 -0.70 -13.96 -5.67
C ALA A 105 -0.82 -14.08 -7.21
N ALA A 106 -1.98 -13.78 -7.78
CA ALA A 106 -2.15 -13.72 -9.23
C ALA A 106 -1.45 -12.50 -9.85
N CYS A 107 -1.50 -11.33 -9.19
CA CYS A 107 -0.77 -10.13 -9.62
C CYS A 107 0.75 -10.37 -9.63
N GLU A 108 1.28 -11.03 -8.60
CA GLU A 108 2.69 -11.41 -8.49
C GLU A 108 3.13 -12.23 -9.71
N ARG A 109 2.40 -13.31 -10.03
CA ARG A 109 2.68 -14.15 -11.20
C ARG A 109 2.59 -13.41 -12.54
N LEU A 110 1.75 -12.39 -12.63
CA LEU A 110 1.61 -11.58 -13.83
C LEU A 110 2.83 -10.67 -14.01
N LEU A 111 3.29 -10.03 -12.93
CA LEU A 111 4.46 -9.15 -12.93
C LEU A 111 5.77 -9.89 -13.20
N ASP A 112 5.90 -11.11 -12.69
CA ASP A 112 7.07 -11.96 -12.95
C ASP A 112 7.26 -12.24 -14.45
N ARG A 113 6.19 -12.18 -15.25
CA ARG A 113 6.25 -12.43 -16.71
C ARG A 113 6.60 -11.19 -17.53
N THR A 114 6.35 -9.99 -17.01
CA THR A 114 6.45 -8.76 -17.79
C THR A 114 7.66 -7.89 -17.46
N GLY A 115 8.37 -8.19 -16.37
CA GLY A 115 9.65 -7.55 -16.06
C GLY A 115 9.54 -6.11 -15.53
N HIS A 116 8.34 -5.63 -15.19
CA HIS A 116 8.16 -4.30 -14.60
C HIS A 116 8.64 -4.27 -13.14
N PHE A 117 9.91 -3.93 -12.98
CA PHE A 117 10.64 -4.02 -11.73
C PHE A 117 10.06 -3.13 -10.62
N GLU A 118 9.71 -1.88 -10.93
CA GLU A 118 9.20 -0.91 -9.97
C GLU A 118 7.83 -1.32 -9.42
N ILE A 119 6.95 -1.80 -10.30
CA ILE A 119 5.61 -2.29 -9.92
C ILE A 119 5.74 -3.53 -9.04
N ARG A 120 6.72 -4.41 -9.33
CA ARG A 120 7.02 -5.57 -8.50
C ARG A 120 7.48 -5.18 -7.10
N LEU A 121 8.37 -4.18 -6.97
CA LEU A 121 8.81 -3.67 -5.66
C LEU A 121 7.63 -3.13 -4.85
N LEU A 122 6.75 -2.33 -5.47
CA LEU A 122 5.55 -1.79 -4.83
C LEU A 122 4.59 -2.90 -4.39
N LEU A 123 4.38 -3.93 -5.22
CA LEU A 123 3.54 -5.07 -4.84
C LEU A 123 4.09 -5.80 -3.61
N GLU A 124 5.40 -6.08 -3.58
CA GLU A 124 6.04 -6.76 -2.44
C GLU A 124 5.96 -5.92 -1.16
N LEU A 125 6.12 -4.59 -1.28
CA LEU A 125 5.94 -3.66 -0.17
C LEU A 125 4.51 -3.71 0.38
N TYR A 126 3.49 -3.54 -0.48
CA TYR A 126 2.09 -3.57 -0.04
C TYR A 126 1.69 -4.94 0.53
N ARG A 127 2.17 -6.03 -0.05
CA ARG A 127 1.94 -7.37 0.49
C ARG A 127 2.52 -7.51 1.91
N ALA A 128 3.71 -6.98 2.16
CA ALA A 128 4.29 -6.97 3.49
C ALA A 128 3.46 -6.13 4.46
N GLU A 129 2.98 -4.95 4.06
CA GLU A 129 2.14 -4.11 4.91
C GLU A 129 0.76 -4.71 5.21
N ILE A 130 0.16 -5.42 4.26
CA ILE A 130 -1.07 -6.20 4.49
C ILE A 130 -0.80 -7.28 5.53
N LEU A 131 0.32 -7.99 5.44
CA LEU A 131 0.72 -8.96 6.46
C LEU A 131 0.95 -8.31 7.83
N LEU A 132 1.59 -7.14 7.87
CA LEU A 132 1.76 -6.37 9.11
C LEU A 132 0.40 -5.93 9.70
N THR A 133 -0.56 -5.56 8.84
CA THR A 133 -1.93 -5.21 9.23
C THR A 133 -2.67 -6.43 9.80
N ILE A 134 -2.65 -7.57 9.10
CA ILE A 134 -3.23 -8.85 9.58
C ILE A 134 -2.55 -9.31 10.87
N GLY A 135 -1.25 -9.08 11.00
CA GLY A 135 -0.46 -9.32 12.21
C GLY A 135 -0.75 -8.35 13.37
N GLY A 136 -1.53 -7.29 13.14
CA GLY A 136 -1.89 -6.27 14.13
C GLY A 136 -0.83 -5.21 14.41
N LEU A 137 0.23 -5.13 13.61
CA LEU A 137 1.30 -4.13 13.76
C LEU A 137 0.96 -2.81 13.09
N ILE A 138 0.20 -2.84 11.99
CA ILE A 138 -0.37 -1.68 11.32
C ILE A 138 -1.89 -1.66 11.56
N ALA A 139 -2.48 -0.47 11.68
CA ALA A 139 -3.92 -0.32 11.78
C ALA A 139 -4.57 -0.65 10.43
N ALA A 140 -5.65 -1.43 10.42
CA ALA A 140 -6.49 -1.51 9.23
C ALA A 140 -7.19 -0.15 9.01
N PRO A 141 -7.33 0.30 7.75
CA PRO A 141 -8.16 1.45 7.45
C PRO A 141 -9.63 1.09 7.68
N GLY A 142 -10.34 1.92 8.44
CA GLY A 142 -11.77 1.72 8.71
C GLY A 142 -12.11 0.66 9.78
N PRO A 143 -13.40 0.27 9.87
CA PRO A 143 -13.87 -0.69 10.87
C PRO A 143 -13.32 -2.09 10.60
N ARG A 144 -13.22 -2.92 11.65
CA ARG A 144 -12.81 -4.32 11.49
C ARG A 144 -13.83 -5.06 10.64
N PRO A 145 -13.42 -5.72 9.55
CA PRO A 145 -14.36 -6.43 8.71
C PRO A 145 -14.91 -7.67 9.41
N LYS A 146 -16.15 -8.05 9.05
CA LYS A 146 -16.75 -9.32 9.46
C LYS A 146 -16.19 -10.43 8.57
N LEU A 147 -15.57 -11.43 9.18
CA LEU A 147 -14.97 -12.55 8.45
C LEU A 147 -15.96 -13.71 8.33
N GLY A 148 -16.07 -14.28 7.12
CA GLY A 148 -16.74 -15.57 6.92
C GLY A 148 -15.87 -16.74 7.39
N PRO A 149 -16.43 -17.95 7.59
CA PRO A 149 -15.69 -19.12 8.08
C PRO A 149 -14.43 -19.47 7.27
N ALA A 150 -14.51 -19.40 5.93
CA ALA A 150 -13.37 -19.64 5.05
C ALA A 150 -12.27 -18.58 5.22
N ASP A 151 -12.66 -17.32 5.41
CA ASP A 151 -11.73 -16.22 5.62
C ASP A 151 -11.08 -16.24 7.00
N ILE A 152 -11.77 -16.77 8.02
CA ILE A 152 -11.18 -16.97 9.37
C ILE A 152 -9.97 -17.89 9.30
N ALA A 153 -10.08 -19.04 8.62
CA ALA A 153 -8.98 -19.99 8.51
C ALA A 153 -7.76 -19.36 7.81
N VAL A 154 -7.98 -18.63 6.71
CA VAL A 154 -6.91 -17.93 6.00
C VAL A 154 -6.33 -16.79 6.85
N ALA A 155 -7.17 -16.00 7.52
CA ALA A 155 -6.73 -14.92 8.39
C ALA A 155 -5.86 -15.43 9.55
N LEU A 156 -6.24 -16.55 10.19
CA LEU A 156 -5.45 -17.19 11.24
C LEU A 156 -4.09 -17.67 10.71
N TYR A 157 -4.09 -18.39 9.59
CA TYR A 157 -2.85 -18.83 8.95
C TYR A 157 -1.92 -17.65 8.61
N LEU A 158 -2.47 -16.60 8.00
CA LEU A 158 -1.72 -15.40 7.65
C LEU A 158 -1.21 -14.69 8.91
N ARG A 159 -2.01 -14.60 9.98
CA ARG A 159 -1.62 -13.97 11.24
C ARG A 159 -0.46 -14.70 11.91
N LEU A 160 -0.48 -16.03 11.95
CA LEU A 160 0.60 -16.86 12.51
C LEU A 160 1.90 -16.72 11.73
N THR A 161 1.81 -16.48 10.41
CA THR A 161 2.99 -16.40 9.53
C THR A 161 3.38 -14.96 9.16
N ALA A 162 2.58 -13.97 9.57
CA ALA A 162 2.63 -12.58 9.10
C ALA A 162 4.01 -11.96 9.25
N ARG A 163 4.56 -11.92 10.47
CA ARG A 163 5.84 -11.26 10.76
C ARG A 163 7.00 -11.88 9.98
N ARG A 164 7.02 -13.22 9.86
CA ARG A 164 8.08 -13.92 9.11
C ARG A 164 8.00 -13.62 7.62
N ARG A 165 6.79 -13.69 7.05
CA ARG A 165 6.57 -13.44 5.61
C ARG A 165 6.77 -11.96 5.25
N ALA A 166 6.32 -11.04 6.10
CA ALA A 166 6.55 -9.61 5.94
C ALA A 166 8.05 -9.30 6.00
N ALA A 167 8.78 -9.81 7.00
CA ALA A 167 10.23 -9.60 7.09
C ALA A 167 10.96 -10.09 5.83
N ALA A 168 10.60 -11.27 5.31
CA ALA A 168 11.20 -11.79 4.09
C ALA A 168 10.89 -10.92 2.85
N GLY A 169 9.65 -10.44 2.72
CA GLY A 169 9.26 -9.53 1.64
C GLY A 169 9.99 -8.20 1.72
N LEU A 170 10.03 -7.58 2.90
CA LEU A 170 10.73 -6.30 3.11
C LEU A 170 12.24 -6.43 2.89
N ALA A 171 12.86 -7.53 3.33
CA ALA A 171 14.27 -7.79 3.04
C ALA A 171 14.54 -7.92 1.54
N ARG A 172 13.63 -8.55 0.77
CA ARG A 172 13.74 -8.60 -0.70
C ARG A 172 13.59 -7.22 -1.32
N VAL A 173 12.65 -6.40 -0.83
CA VAL A 173 12.48 -5.01 -1.29
C VAL A 173 13.78 -4.23 -1.11
N LEU A 174 14.40 -4.29 0.07
CA LEU A 174 15.66 -3.62 0.35
C LEU A 174 16.84 -4.15 -0.49
N ALA A 175 16.91 -5.47 -0.70
CA ALA A 175 17.98 -6.08 -1.48
C ALA A 175 17.88 -5.77 -2.98
N GLN A 176 16.67 -5.47 -3.47
CA GLN A 176 16.43 -5.17 -4.87
C GLN A 176 16.43 -3.66 -5.16
N ALA A 177 16.19 -2.81 -4.16
CA ALA A 177 16.13 -1.37 -4.34
C ALA A 177 17.39 -0.84 -5.07
N PRO A 178 17.23 -0.03 -6.13
CA PRO A 178 18.35 0.41 -6.96
C PRO A 178 19.30 1.35 -6.20
N ALA A 179 18.78 2.01 -5.16
CA ALA A 179 19.53 2.87 -4.26
C ALA A 179 19.10 2.59 -2.81
N PRO A 180 19.98 2.81 -1.81
CA PRO A 180 19.66 2.61 -0.39
C PRO A 180 18.81 3.76 0.20
N GLU A 181 18.12 4.53 -0.65
CA GLU A 181 17.39 5.73 -0.30
C GLU A 181 16.01 5.77 -0.97
N GLY A 182 15.24 6.79 -0.60
CA GLY A 182 13.93 7.05 -1.15
C GLY A 182 12.78 6.35 -0.44
N TYR A 183 11.60 6.62 -0.98
CA TYR A 183 10.33 6.33 -0.35
C TYR A 183 10.07 4.85 -0.04
N ILE A 184 10.34 3.96 -1.02
CA ILE A 184 10.12 2.51 -0.87
C ILE A 184 11.02 1.94 0.22
N VAL A 185 12.29 2.38 0.27
CA VAL A 185 13.25 1.98 1.30
C VAL A 185 12.79 2.44 2.68
N ALA A 186 12.34 3.68 2.80
CA ALA A 186 11.85 4.23 4.06
C ALA A 186 10.67 3.41 4.63
N ARG A 187 9.69 3.05 3.79
CA ARG A 187 8.56 2.20 4.22
C ARG A 187 8.98 0.79 4.58
N ALA A 188 9.92 0.21 3.83
CA ALA A 188 10.43 -1.11 4.14
C ALA A 188 11.18 -1.13 5.49
N GLU A 189 11.99 -0.11 5.76
CA GLU A 189 12.67 0.08 7.03
C GLU A 189 11.69 0.26 8.20
N ALA A 190 10.64 1.08 8.03
CA ALA A 190 9.58 1.24 9.03
C ALA A 190 8.85 -0.09 9.32
N GLY A 191 8.55 -0.88 8.28
CA GLY A 191 7.95 -2.20 8.44
C GLY A 191 8.84 -3.19 9.21
N LEU A 192 10.15 -3.18 8.95
CA LEU A 192 11.12 -3.99 9.71
C LEU A 192 11.26 -3.48 11.15
N ALA A 193 11.21 -2.16 11.36
CA ALA A 193 11.22 -1.57 12.70
C ALA A 193 10.06 -2.05 13.56
N LEU A 194 8.84 -2.11 13.00
CA LEU A 194 7.65 -2.67 13.66
C LEU A 194 7.86 -4.13 14.06
N ILE A 195 8.46 -4.94 13.19
CA ILE A 195 8.76 -6.35 13.47
C ILE A 195 9.82 -6.46 14.57
N ASP A 196 10.84 -5.61 14.56
CA ASP A 196 11.89 -5.57 15.57
C ASP A 196 11.32 -5.19 16.94
N ALA A 197 10.48 -4.16 17.01
CA ALA A 197 9.78 -3.76 18.22
C ALA A 197 8.91 -4.89 18.78
N ALA A 198 8.12 -5.55 17.92
CA ALA A 198 7.27 -6.67 18.30
C ALA A 198 8.04 -7.93 18.75
N ARG A 199 9.36 -7.96 18.54
CA ARG A 199 10.29 -9.01 19.01
C ARG A 199 11.10 -8.58 20.24
N GLY A 200 10.83 -7.41 20.82
CA GLY A 200 11.59 -6.87 21.95
C GLY A 200 12.96 -6.30 21.57
N ARG A 201 13.25 -6.11 20.27
CA ARG A 201 14.53 -5.57 19.78
C ARG A 201 14.47 -4.05 19.67
N ALA A 202 14.23 -3.37 20.79
CA ALA A 202 13.95 -1.93 20.82
C ALA A 202 15.05 -1.07 20.19
N ALA A 203 16.33 -1.36 20.47
CA ALA A 203 17.45 -0.59 19.89
C ALA A 203 17.52 -0.71 18.36
N ALA A 204 17.33 -1.92 17.81
CA ALA A 204 17.28 -2.15 16.37
C ALA A 204 16.07 -1.45 15.74
N ALA A 205 14.90 -1.53 16.39
CA ALA A 205 13.69 -0.85 15.94
C ALA A 205 13.86 0.67 15.87
N ARG A 206 14.44 1.30 16.92
CA ARG A 206 14.74 2.75 16.94
C ARG A 206 15.63 3.14 15.76
N LYS A 207 16.75 2.43 15.56
CA LYS A 207 17.68 2.71 14.46
C LYS A 207 17.00 2.68 13.10
N ARG A 208 16.09 1.72 12.86
CA ARG A 208 15.33 1.61 11.62
C ARG A 208 14.27 2.70 11.46
N PHE A 209 13.55 3.04 12.53
CA PHE A 209 12.62 4.17 12.53
C PHE A 209 13.34 5.50 12.24
N ASP A 210 14.49 5.73 12.86
CA ASP A 210 15.27 6.96 12.64
C ASP A 210 15.80 7.04 11.20
N LEU A 211 16.22 5.90 10.60
CA LEU A 211 16.57 5.85 9.18
C LEU A 211 15.36 6.18 8.29
N ALA A 212 14.22 5.55 8.53
CA ALA A 212 13.00 5.82 7.78
C ALA A 212 12.60 7.31 7.88
N GLU A 213 12.68 7.92 9.06
CA GLU A 213 12.37 9.34 9.26
C GLU A 213 13.30 10.24 8.44
N ARG A 214 14.61 9.99 8.47
CA ARG A 214 15.59 10.77 7.69
C ARG A 214 15.30 10.71 6.20
N LEU A 215 14.99 9.51 5.68
CA LEU A 215 14.67 9.32 4.27
C LEU A 215 13.37 10.06 3.88
N LEU A 216 12.31 9.94 4.67
CA LEU A 216 11.05 10.66 4.41
C LEU A 216 11.21 12.18 4.52
N ARG A 217 12.08 12.65 5.41
CA ARG A 217 12.41 14.08 5.55
C ARG A 217 13.14 14.60 4.32
N ALA A 218 14.10 13.84 3.79
CA ALA A 218 14.84 14.21 2.59
C ALA A 218 13.92 14.34 1.35
N GLU A 219 12.88 13.51 1.28
CA GLU A 219 11.88 13.51 0.21
C GLU A 219 10.74 14.53 0.42
N GLY A 220 10.70 15.24 1.56
CA GLY A 220 9.63 16.20 1.87
C GLY A 220 8.25 15.57 2.11
N LEU A 221 8.17 14.27 2.44
CA LEU A 221 6.92 13.52 2.56
C LEU A 221 6.26 13.68 3.93
N VAL A 222 5.59 14.82 4.15
CA VAL A 222 5.00 15.19 5.45
C VAL A 222 3.97 14.17 5.96
N ALA A 223 3.03 13.75 5.12
CA ALA A 223 1.98 12.79 5.50
C ALA A 223 2.56 11.44 5.97
N GLU A 224 3.58 10.93 5.28
CA GLU A 224 4.25 9.69 5.64
C GLU A 224 5.07 9.81 6.92
N ARG A 225 5.63 11.00 7.22
CA ARG A 225 6.27 11.25 8.52
C ARG A 225 5.26 11.21 9.66
N THR A 226 4.10 11.85 9.50
CA THR A 226 3.02 11.77 10.50
C THR A 226 2.55 10.33 10.70
N ARG A 227 2.44 9.55 9.62
CA ARG A 227 2.17 8.11 9.71
C ARG A 227 3.27 7.36 10.45
N LEU A 228 4.55 7.63 10.16
CA LEU A 228 5.70 7.01 10.82
C LEU A 228 5.69 7.26 12.33
N ASP A 229 5.42 8.50 12.75
CA ASP A 229 5.30 8.87 14.17
C ASP A 229 4.18 8.07 14.86
N GLY A 230 3.01 7.95 14.20
CA GLY A 230 1.92 7.10 14.68
C GLY A 230 2.31 5.62 14.82
N LEU A 231 3.13 5.10 13.90
CA LEU A 231 3.67 3.73 13.98
C LEU A 231 4.67 3.56 15.12
N ARG A 232 5.58 4.53 15.31
CA ARG A 232 6.58 4.55 16.39
C ARG A 232 5.91 4.58 17.77
N LYS A 233 4.87 5.42 17.92
CA LYS A 233 4.03 5.49 19.12
C LYS A 233 3.37 4.16 19.46
N ARG A 234 2.73 3.54 18.47
CA ARG A 234 2.08 2.23 18.62
C ARG A 234 3.06 1.11 18.96
N ALA A 235 4.31 1.23 18.52
CA ALA A 235 5.39 0.32 18.88
C ALA A 235 5.93 0.53 20.30
N GLY A 236 5.45 1.55 21.04
CA GLY A 236 5.90 1.86 22.39
C GLY A 236 7.31 2.45 22.43
N LEU A 237 7.75 3.11 21.34
CA LEU A 237 9.10 3.66 21.22
C LEU A 237 9.17 5.18 21.42
N ASP A 238 8.04 5.83 21.68
CA ASP A 238 7.99 7.23 22.07
C ASP A 238 8.38 7.35 23.56
N GLY A 239 9.36 8.20 23.88
CA GLY A 239 9.65 8.55 25.28
C GLY A 239 10.93 7.96 25.91
N GLN A 240 12.00 7.75 25.14
CA GLN A 240 13.36 7.73 25.73
C GLN A 240 14.27 8.60 24.87
N GLY A 241 14.10 9.91 25.04
CA GLY A 241 15.20 10.84 24.83
C GLY A 241 16.27 10.54 25.87
N GLU A 242 17.48 10.35 25.37
CA GLU A 242 18.80 10.49 26.01
C GLU A 242 18.86 10.49 27.55
N PRO A 243 19.61 9.56 28.18
CA PRO A 243 20.23 9.89 29.47
C PRO A 243 21.24 11.00 29.21
N GLY A 244 20.83 12.25 29.44
CA GLY A 244 21.74 13.36 29.69
C GLY A 244 22.28 13.30 31.11
#